data_AF-A0A3A2Z8Y7-F1
#
_entry.id   AF-A0A3A2Z8Y7-F1
#
_cell.length_a   1.000
_cell.length_b   1.000
_cell.length_c   1.000
_cell.angle_alpha   90.00
_cell.angle_beta   90.00
_cell.angle_gamma   90.00
#
_symmetry.space_group_name_H-M   'P 1'
#
loop_
_entity.id
_entity.type
_entity.pdbx_description
1 polymer ?
#
loop_
_entity_poly.entity_id
_entity_poly.type
_entity_poly.pdbx_seq_one_letter_code
_entity_poly.pdbx_strand_id
1 'polypeptide(L)' 'NRTPVLLVAGRDSVVVSDGAVRRTESVFEFVETVRYQRKGDGMPRSRDEMMPIMRFFARRLLSRQGVPEGAVEVTGFG' A
#
# COMPACT_ATOMS: atom_id res chain seq x y z
N ASN A 1 -3.57 -17.31 5.37
CA ASN A 1 -4.40 -16.15 5.81
C ASN A 1 -4.80 -15.35 4.56
N ARG A 2 -6.09 -15.05 4.35
CA ARG A 2 -6.57 -14.34 3.14
C ARG A 2 -6.53 -12.81 3.27
N THR A 3 -6.17 -12.28 4.44
CA THR A 3 -5.94 -10.84 4.63
C THR A 3 -4.85 -10.38 3.66
N PRO A 4 -5.13 -9.45 2.75
CA PRO A 4 -4.11 -8.99 1.84
C PRO A 4 -3.12 -8.05 2.53
N VAL A 5 -1.85 -8.12 2.14
CA VAL A 5 -0.76 -7.34 2.74
C VAL A 5 -0.03 -6.53 1.67
N LEU A 6 0.30 -5.28 2.00
CA LEU A 6 1.22 -4.45 1.22
C LEU A 6 2.47 -4.19 2.07
N LEU A 7 3.63 -4.56 1.56
CA LEU A 7 4.93 -4.19 2.11
C LEU A 7 5.47 -3.00 1.31
N VAL A 8 5.83 -1.92 1.99
CA VAL A 8 6.40 -0.72 1.36
C VAL A 8 7.69 -0.34 2.06
N ALA A 9 8.73 -0.04 1.29
CA ALA A 9 10.06 0.22 1.83
C ALA A 9 10.91 1.07 0.89
N GLY A 10 11.97 1.67 1.42
CA GLY A 10 13.04 2.26 0.62
C GLY A 10 13.83 1.20 -0.15
N ARG A 11 14.55 1.62 -1.19
CA ARG A 11 15.36 0.70 -2.04
C ARG A 11 16.47 -0.04 -1.28
N ASP A 12 16.89 0.48 -0.13
CA ASP A 12 17.97 -0.04 0.71
C ASP A 12 17.47 -0.57 2.06
N SER A 13 16.18 -0.86 2.17
CA SER A 13 15.61 -1.41 3.40
C SER A 13 16.25 -2.75 3.77
N VAL A 14 16.76 -2.81 5.00
CA VAL A 14 17.25 -4.05 5.62
C VAL A 14 16.12 -4.80 6.34
N VAL A 15 15.03 -4.11 6.68
CA VAL A 15 13.89 -4.67 7.40
C VAL A 15 13.00 -5.45 6.45
N VAL A 16 12.60 -4.82 5.35
CA VAL A 16 11.92 -5.50 4.24
C VAL A 16 12.99 -6.11 3.36
N SER A 17 13.65 -7.16 3.85
CA SER A 17 14.60 -7.97 3.07
C SER A 17 13.87 -9.05 2.28
N ASP A 18 14.52 -9.67 1.28
CA ASP A 18 13.93 -10.79 0.52
C ASP A 18 13.49 -11.95 1.42
N GLY A 19 14.27 -12.22 2.48
CA GLY A 19 13.89 -13.21 3.50
C GLY A 19 12.64 -12.82 4.28
N ALA A 20 12.47 -11.53 4.61
CA ALA A 20 11.27 -11.04 5.28
C ALA A 20 10.04 -11.08 4.36
N VAL A 21 10.21 -10.76 3.08
CA VAL A 21 9.14 -10.88 2.05
C VAL A 21 8.69 -12.33 1.94
N ARG A 22 9.61 -13.29 1.75
CA ARG A 22 9.28 -14.72 1.66
C ARG A 22 8.59 -15.25 2.91
N ARG A 23 9.02 -14.82 4.11
CA ARG A 23 8.33 -15.17 5.37
C ARG A 23 6.90 -14.63 5.38
N THR A 24 6.68 -13.42 4.89
CA THR A 24 5.33 -12.82 4.81
C THR A 24 4.45 -13.59 3.83
N GLU A 25 4.97 -13.92 2.65
CA GLU A 25 4.30 -14.75 1.63
C GLU A 25 3.95 -16.16 2.13
N SER A 26 4.73 -16.72 3.06
CA SER A 26 4.40 -18.02 3.67
C SER A 26 3.17 -17.97 4.59
N VAL A 27 2.77 -16.79 5.05
CA VAL A 27 1.65 -16.59 6.00
C VAL A 27 0.39 -16.07 5.29
N PHE A 28 0.56 -15.17 4.34
CA PHE A 28 -0.52 -14.47 3.64
C PHE A 28 -0.60 -14.90 2.17
N GLU A 29 -1.83 -15.16 1.70
CA GLU A 29 -2.09 -15.58 0.32
C GLU A 29 -1.82 -14.45 -0.69
N PHE A 30 -1.99 -13.19 -0.28
CA PHE A 30 -1.85 -12.03 -1.15
C PHE A 30 -0.87 -11.02 -0.56
N VAL A 31 0.35 -10.99 -1.10
CA VAL A 31 1.39 -10.03 -0.71
C VAL A 31 1.81 -9.22 -1.92
N GLU A 32 1.75 -7.90 -1.80
CA GLU A 32 2.31 -6.96 -2.77
C GLU A 32 3.53 -6.28 -2.12
N THR A 33 4.64 -6.12 -2.86
CA THR A 33 5.82 -5.39 -2.39
C THR A 33 6.10 -4.19 -3.27
N VAL A 34 6.32 -3.03 -2.67
CA VAL A 34 6.63 -1.77 -3.34
C VAL A 34 7.92 -1.20 -2.79
N ARG A 35 8.83 -0.81 -3.69
CA ARG A 35 10.07 -0.14 -3.35
C ARG A 35 10.05 1.31 -3.81
N TYR A 36 10.29 2.23 -2.89
CA TYR A 36 10.60 3.61 -3.24
C TYR A 36 11.97 3.67 -3.92
N GLN A 37 12.11 4.59 -4.88
CA GLN A 37 13.42 4.85 -5.50
C GLN A 37 14.40 5.50 -4.52
N ARG A 38 13.90 6.20 -3.51
CA ARG A 38 14.72 6.80 -2.45
C ARG A 38 15.13 5.78 -1.40
N LYS A 39 16.15 6.17 -0.63
CA LYS A 39 16.60 5.43 0.55
C LYS A 39 15.65 5.63 1.74
N GLY A 40 15.61 4.63 2.62
CA GLY A 40 14.92 4.64 3.91
C GLY A 40 13.42 4.38 3.87
N ASP A 41 12.92 3.80 4.96
CA ASP A 41 11.56 3.24 5.10
C ASP A 41 10.51 4.22 5.65
N GLY A 42 10.88 5.50 5.80
CA GLY A 42 9.95 6.51 6.29
C GLY A 42 8.75 6.72 5.36
N MET A 43 7.76 7.47 5.87
CA MET A 43 6.51 7.78 5.17
C MET A 43 6.71 8.27 3.73
N PRO A 44 5.80 7.94 2.79
CA PRO A 44 5.84 8.43 1.42
C PRO A 44 5.91 9.96 1.36
N ARG A 45 6.73 10.50 0.45
CA ARG A 45 7.02 11.94 0.34
C ARG A 45 6.51 12.60 -0.94
N SER A 46 5.95 11.80 -1.85
CA SER A 46 5.42 12.28 -3.14
C SER A 46 4.14 11.56 -3.51
N ARG A 47 3.42 12.12 -4.50
CA ARG A 47 2.25 11.48 -5.11
C ARG A 47 2.59 10.10 -5.65
N ASP A 48 3.73 9.95 -6.30
CA ASP A 48 4.16 8.67 -6.89
C ASP A 48 4.45 7.61 -5.83
N GLU A 49 5.06 7.99 -4.71
CA GLU A 49 5.28 7.08 -3.57
C GLU A 49 3.96 6.69 -2.89
N MET A 50 2.98 7.59 -2.87
CA MET A 50 1.67 7.37 -2.25
C MET A 50 0.73 6.54 -3.15
N MET A 51 0.83 6.69 -4.46
CA MET A 51 -0.08 6.07 -5.43
C MET A 51 -0.25 4.54 -5.28
N PRO A 52 0.81 3.72 -5.11
CA PRO A 52 0.62 2.29 -4.89
C PRO A 52 -0.13 1.96 -3.59
N ILE A 53 0.06 2.75 -2.53
CA ILE A 53 -0.66 2.59 -1.25
C ILE A 53 -2.14 2.91 -1.45
N MET A 54 -2.44 4.03 -2.11
CA MET A 54 -3.82 4.41 -2.43
C MET A 54 -4.51 3.36 -3.31
N ARG A 55 -3.86 2.84 -4.34
CA ARG A 55 -4.43 1.76 -5.19
C ARG A 55 -4.69 0.48 -4.39
N PHE A 56 -3.79 0.12 -3.48
CA PHE A 56 -3.99 -1.02 -2.60
C PHE A 56 -5.24 -0.84 -1.74
N PHE A 57 -5.40 0.32 -1.10
CA PHE A 57 -6.59 0.58 -0.30
C PHE A 57 -7.86 0.73 -1.13
N ALA A 58 -7.82 1.44 -2.27
CA ALA A 58 -8.97 1.63 -3.15
C ALA A 58 -9.59 0.27 -3.54
N ARG A 59 -8.80 -0.71 -3.98
CA ARG A 59 -9.28 -2.06 -4.33
C ARG A 59 -10.07 -2.78 -3.21
N ARG A 60 -9.90 -2.34 -1.95
CA ARG A 60 -10.51 -2.94 -0.75
C ARG A 60 -11.61 -2.06 -0.15
N LEU A 61 -11.49 -0.74 -0.30
CA LEU A 61 -12.40 0.26 0.21
C LEU A 61 -13.49 0.68 -0.79
N LEU A 62 -13.56 0.08 -1.99
CA LEU A 62 -14.65 0.30 -2.94
C LEU A 62 -16.05 -0.09 -2.40
N SER A 63 -16.14 -0.59 -1.15
CA SER A 63 -17.41 -0.63 -0.42
C SER A 63 -17.87 0.79 -0.06
N ARG A 64 -19.07 1.16 -0.50
CA ARG A 64 -19.75 2.41 -0.08
C ARG A 64 -20.29 2.33 1.36
N GLN A 65 -20.15 1.20 2.02
CA GLN A 65 -20.65 0.95 3.37
C GLN A 65 -19.79 1.72 4.38
N GLY A 66 -20.34 2.81 4.93
CA GLY A 66 -19.64 3.70 5.87
C GLY A 66 -19.25 5.07 5.32
N VAL A 67 -19.56 5.38 4.05
CA VAL A 67 -19.52 6.77 3.56
C VAL A 67 -20.66 7.53 4.26
N PRO A 68 -20.36 8.60 5.02
CA PRO A 68 -21.41 9.38 5.68
C PRO A 68 -22.41 9.95 4.68
N GLU A 69 -23.69 10.01 5.06
CA GLU A 69 -24.69 10.74 4.28
C GLU A 69 -24.22 12.19 4.08
N GLY A 70 -24.21 12.66 2.84
CA GLY A 70 -23.75 14.00 2.47
C GLY A 70 -22.26 14.12 2.09
N ALA A 71 -21.50 13.02 2.06
CA ALA A 71 -20.15 13.05 1.48
C ALA A 71 -20.23 13.38 -0.03
N VAL A 72 -19.53 14.44 -0.45
CA VAL A 72 -19.43 14.87 -1.85
C VAL A 72 -18.17 14.26 -2.46
N GLU A 73 -18.32 13.60 -3.60
CA GLU A 73 -17.18 13.13 -4.40
C GLU A 73 -16.41 14.35 -4.95
N VAL A 74 -15.12 14.46 -4.62
CA VAL A 74 -14.28 15.51 -5.17
C VAL A 74 -13.87 15.10 -6.59
N THR A 75 -14.64 15.53 -7.58
CA THR A 75 -14.30 15.36 -9.00
C THR A 75 -13.18 16.34 -9.36
N GLY A 76 -11.93 15.94 -9.16
CA GLY A 76 -10.82 16.85 -9.42
C GLY A 76 -9.46 16.17 -9.50
N PHE A 77 -9.17 15.54 -10.65
CA PHE A 77 -7.88 15.59 -11.34
C PHE A 77 -8.15 15.24 -12.81
N GLY A 78 -8.35 16.28 -13.63
CA GLY A 78 -8.08 16.18 -15.07
C GLY A 78 -6.59 16.05 -15.33
#